data_AF-A0A955WEN7-F1
#
_entry.id   AF-A0A955WEN7-F1
#
_cell.length_a   1.000
_cell.length_b   1.000
_cell.length_c   1.000
_cell.angle_alpha   90.00
_cell.angle_beta   90.00
_cell.angle_gamma   90.00
#
_symmetry.space_group_name_H-M   'P 1'
#
loop_
_entity.id
_entity.type
_entity.pdbx_description
1 polymer ?
#
loop_
_entity_poly.entity_id
_entity_poly.type
_entity_poly.pdbx_seq_one_letter_code
_entity_poly.pdbx_strand_id
1 'polypeptide(L)'
;MNRFHGEYSDGKGTRLHLALDGRQFHGKMWRNGVEVPVWGTQEAEEMQGVALMPRYQIDAFSLRRDGDALVLQFAGCLTATRLLPSAFDDDMPERAAG
;
A
#
# COMPACT_ATOMS: atom_id res chain seq x y z
N MET A 1 4.19 4.34 21.96
CA MET A 1 4.52 4.51 20.52
C MET A 1 3.41 3.83 19.74
N ASN A 2 2.57 4.59 19.03
CA ASN A 2 1.45 4.06 18.27
C ASN A 2 1.97 3.46 16.97
N ARG A 3 2.35 2.18 17.03
CA ARG A 3 2.71 1.39 15.86
C ARG A 3 1.40 0.92 15.22
N PHE A 4 0.92 1.63 14.20
CA PHE A 4 -0.22 1.17 13.39
C PHE A 4 0.30 0.23 12.31
N HIS A 5 -0.21 -1.00 12.28
CA HIS A 5 0.01 -1.95 11.20
C HIS A 5 -1.34 -2.23 10.54
N GLY A 6 -1.42 -2.12 9.22
CA GLY A 6 -2.63 -2.39 8.48
C GLY A 6 -2.31 -3.01 7.12
N GLU A 7 -3.06 -4.05 6.77
CA GLU A 7 -3.04 -4.65 5.45
C GLU A 7 -4.36 -4.38 4.72
N TYR A 8 -4.25 -4.00 3.46
CA TYR A 8 -5.38 -3.64 2.62
C TYR A 8 -5.25 -4.24 1.23
N SER A 9 -6.35 -4.68 0.63
CA SER A 9 -6.37 -5.24 -0.73
C SER A 9 -7.60 -4.85 -1.54
N ASP A 10 -7.45 -4.81 -2.86
CA ASP A 10 -8.57 -4.70 -3.81
C ASP A 10 -9.13 -6.08 -4.25
N GLY A 11 -8.55 -7.19 -3.78
CA GLY A 11 -8.91 -8.55 -4.20
C GLY A 11 -8.55 -8.90 -5.65
N LYS A 12 -7.92 -7.98 -6.39
CA LYS A 12 -7.61 -8.08 -7.83
C LYS A 12 -6.11 -8.09 -8.13
N GLY A 13 -5.28 -7.99 -7.11
CA GLY A 13 -3.81 -8.06 -7.23
C GLY A 13 -3.09 -6.80 -6.74
N THR A 14 -3.81 -5.82 -6.19
CA THR A 14 -3.22 -4.75 -5.38
C THR A 14 -3.33 -5.11 -3.90
N ARG A 15 -2.20 -5.12 -3.20
CA ARG A 15 -2.12 -5.26 -1.74
C ARG A 15 -1.20 -4.21 -1.18
N LEU A 16 -1.51 -3.72 0.02
CA LEU A 16 -0.74 -2.70 0.70
C LEU A 16 -0.57 -3.10 2.17
N HIS A 17 0.67 -3.23 2.60
CA HIS A 17 1.05 -3.45 3.98
C HIS A 17 1.80 -2.21 4.45
N LEU A 18 1.24 -1.47 5.41
CA LEU A 18 1.88 -0.30 6.01
C LEU A 18 2.15 -0.50 7.49
N ALA A 19 3.31 -0.02 7.92
CA ALA A 19 3.63 0.24 9.30
C ALA A 19 3.83 1.75 9.49
N LEU A 20 3.25 2.31 10.55
CA LEU A 20 3.48 3.69 10.95
C LEU A 20 4.38 3.78 12.18
N ASP A 21 5.33 4.70 12.10
CA ASP A 21 6.13 5.16 13.22
C ASP A 21 6.00 6.68 13.36
N GLY A 22 5.12 7.10 14.28
CA GLY A 22 4.74 8.50 14.42
C GLY A 22 4.01 9.01 13.18
N ARG A 23 4.63 9.97 12.47
CA ARG A 23 4.10 10.54 11.21
C ARG A 23 4.68 9.90 9.96
N GLN A 24 5.67 9.03 10.08
CA GLN A 24 6.26 8.35 8.93
C GLN A 24 5.59 7.00 8.76
N PHE A 25 5.40 6.59 7.51
CA PHE A 25 5.00 5.23 7.21
C PHE A 25 6.02 4.59 6.28
N HIS A 26 6.19 3.28 6.45
CA HIS A 26 6.98 2.44 5.59
C HIS A 26 6.25 1.12 5.37
N GLY A 27 6.49 0.47 4.25
CA GLY A 27 5.72 -0.71 3.93
C GLY A 27 6.09 -1.35 2.61
N LYS A 28 5.20 -2.22 2.17
CA LYS A 28 5.28 -2.92 0.90
C LYS A 28 3.93 -2.84 0.21
N MET A 29 3.97 -2.76 -1.10
CA MET A 29 2.81 -2.85 -1.95
C MET A 29 3.05 -3.95 -2.97
N TRP A 30 2.04 -4.78 -3.24
CA TRP A 30 2.05 -5.70 -4.35
C TRP A 30 1.17 -5.11 -5.44
N ARG A 31 1.69 -5.05 -6.66
CA ARG A 31 0.95 -4.61 -7.84
C ARG A 31 1.26 -5.54 -8.98
N ASN A 32 0.23 -6.20 -9.52
CA ASN A 32 0.37 -7.17 -10.61
C ASN A 32 1.41 -8.27 -10.29
N GLY A 33 1.43 -8.76 -9.05
CA GLY A 33 2.38 -9.80 -8.59
C GLY A 33 3.80 -9.33 -8.29
N VAL A 34 4.10 -8.03 -8.43
CA VAL A 34 5.40 -7.46 -8.09
C VAL A 34 5.32 -6.77 -6.72
N GLU A 35 6.19 -7.20 -5.81
CA GLU A 35 6.41 -6.50 -4.54
C GLU A 35 7.27 -5.25 -4.78
N VAL A 36 6.79 -4.10 -4.34
CA VAL A 36 7.50 -2.83 -4.36
C VAL A 36 7.51 -2.22 -2.96
N PRO A 37 8.64 -1.69 -2.50
CA PRO A 37 8.68 -1.02 -1.21
C PRO A 37 8.06 0.37 -1.33
N VAL A 38 7.43 0.82 -0.25
CA VAL A 38 6.78 2.12 -0.16
C VAL A 38 7.16 2.85 1.12
N TRP A 39 7.22 4.18 1.05
CA TRP A 39 7.50 5.04 2.19
C TRP A 39 6.83 6.40 2.01
N GLY A 40 6.54 7.06 3.12
CA GLY A 40 5.88 8.35 3.08
C GLY A 40 5.60 8.93 4.46
N THR A 41 4.74 9.94 4.47
CA THR A 41 4.30 10.62 5.68
C THR A 41 2.78 10.66 5.75
N GLN A 42 2.26 10.62 6.97
CA GLN A 42 0.88 10.93 7.28
C GLN A 42 0.80 12.35 7.82
N GLU A 43 -0.01 13.19 7.16
CA GLU A 43 -0.37 14.52 7.63
C GLU A 43 -1.91 14.59 7.72
N ALA A 44 -2.43 14.73 8.93
CA ALA A 44 -3.87 14.64 9.23
C ALA A 44 -4.50 13.31 8.75
N GLU A 45 -5.53 13.37 7.90
CA GLU A 45 -6.29 12.22 7.39
C GLU A 45 -5.76 11.66 6.06
N GLU A 46 -4.71 12.26 5.51
CA GLU A 46 -4.11 11.87 4.24
C GLU A 46 -2.68 11.39 4.44
N MET A 47 -2.30 10.34 3.71
CA MET A 47 -0.93 9.86 3.65
C MET A 47 -0.39 10.10 2.26
N GLN A 48 0.79 10.70 2.17
CA GLN A 48 1.51 10.91 0.92
C GLN A 48 2.73 10.00 0.91
N GLY A 49 2.93 9.26 -0.17
CA GLY A 49 4.05 8.34 -0.27
C GLY A 49 4.60 8.21 -1.67
N VAL A 50 5.67 7.43 -1.75
CA VAL A 50 6.30 7.04 -2.99
C VAL A 50 6.50 5.53 -3.00
N ALA A 51 6.34 4.94 -4.17
CA ALA A 51 6.64 3.54 -4.44
C ALA A 51 7.88 3.45 -5.32
N LEU A 52 8.83 2.61 -4.94
CA LEU A 52 9.98 2.29 -5.78
C LEU A 52 9.60 1.16 -6.73
N MET A 53 9.16 1.53 -7.92
CA MET A 53 8.76 0.62 -8.98
C MET A 53 9.98 -0.07 -9.60
N PRO A 54 9.79 -1.22 -10.29
CA PRO A 54 10.84 -1.85 -11.07
C PRO A 54 11.49 -0.86 -12.03
N ARG A 55 12.78 -1.10 -12.35
CA ARG A 55 13.61 -0.21 -13.18
C ARG A 55 13.90 1.15 -12.54
N TYR A 56 13.88 1.22 -11.21
CA TYR A 56 14.21 2.43 -10.43
C TYR A 56 13.28 3.62 -10.71
N GLN A 57 12.07 3.36 -11.18
CA GLN A 57 11.04 4.39 -11.32
C GLN A 57 10.44 4.69 -9.94
N ILE A 58 10.25 5.96 -9.62
CA ILE A 58 9.61 6.39 -8.38
C ILE A 58 8.25 6.97 -8.74
N ASP A 59 7.19 6.35 -8.23
CA ASP A 59 5.82 6.83 -8.43
C ASP A 59 5.27 7.39 -7.12
N ALA A 60 4.85 8.66 -7.13
CA ALA A 60 4.15 9.27 -6.01
C ALA A 60 2.71 8.78 -5.95
N PHE A 61 2.20 8.59 -4.73
CA PHE A 61 0.81 8.22 -4.48
C PHE A 61 0.29 8.92 -3.21
N SER A 62 -1.03 9.04 -3.14
CA SER A 62 -1.76 9.38 -1.93
C SER A 62 -2.60 8.21 -1.45
N LEU A 63 -2.80 8.15 -0.14
CA LEU A 63 -3.76 7.29 0.53
C LEU A 63 -4.70 8.17 1.34
N ARG A 64 -5.99 7.97 1.14
CA ARG A 64 -7.03 8.63 1.95
C ARG A 64 -7.89 7.57 2.62
N ARG A 65 -8.20 7.77 3.90
CA ARG A 65 -9.22 6.95 4.57
C ARG A 65 -10.61 7.30 4.05
N ASP A 66 -11.40 6.27 3.76
CA ASP A 66 -12.80 6.41 3.39
C ASP A 66 -13.62 5.31 4.09
N GLY A 67 -14.08 5.61 5.30
CA GLY A 67 -14.66 4.63 6.21
C GLY A 67 -13.61 3.62 6.68
N ASP A 68 -13.88 2.34 6.43
CA ASP A 68 -12.97 1.23 6.68
C ASP A 68 -11.91 1.03 5.58
N ALA A 69 -12.12 1.63 4.41
CA ALA A 69 -11.24 1.47 3.25
C ALA A 69 -10.09 2.49 3.23
N LEU A 70 -9.03 2.14 2.49
CA LEU A 70 -8.05 3.08 1.98
C LEU A 70 -8.26 3.28 0.47
N VAL A 71 -8.29 4.54 0.06
CA VAL A 71 -8.30 4.92 -1.36
C VAL A 71 -6.87 5.25 -1.75
N LEU A 72 -6.27 4.40 -2.58
CA LEU A 72 -4.93 4.57 -3.16
C LEU A 72 -5.03 5.27 -4.52
N GLN A 73 -4.30 6.37 -4.69
CA GLN A 73 -4.22 7.06 -5.97
C GLN A 73 -2.78 7.41 -6.33
N PHE A 74 -2.32 6.94 -7.48
CA PHE A 74 -1.01 7.35 -8.03
C PHE A 74 -1.14 8.69 -8.74
N ALA A 75 -0.15 9.57 -8.59
CA ALA A 75 -0.15 10.91 -9.20
C ALA A 75 -0.28 10.86 -10.73
N GLY A 76 0.29 9.84 -11.38
CA GLY A 76 0.19 9.60 -12.83
C GLY A 76 -1.05 8.82 -13.28
N CYS A 77 -1.96 8.44 -12.37
CA CYS A 77 -3.11 7.61 -12.68
C CYS A 77 -4.43 8.33 -12.37
N LEU A 78 -5.32 8.37 -13.37
CA LEU A 78 -6.65 8.97 -13.21
C LEU A 78 -7.59 8.11 -12.36
N THR A 79 -7.27 6.85 -12.16
CA THR A 79 -8.10 5.90 -11.41
C THR A 79 -7.53 5.69 -10.01
N ALA A 80 -8.38 5.86 -9.00
CA ALA A 80 -8.07 5.47 -7.64
C ALA A 80 -8.52 4.03 -7.37
N THR A 81 -7.72 3.29 -6.62
CA THR A 81 -8.02 1.92 -6.18
C THR A 81 -8.54 1.96 -4.76
N ARG A 82 -9.74 1.41 -4.54
CA ARG A 82 -10.27 1.19 -3.19
C ARG A 82 -9.70 -0.12 -2.63
N LEU A 83 -9.06 -0.05 -1.48
CA LEU A 83 -8.49 -1.17 -0.75
C LEU A 83 -9.27 -1.36 0.55
N LEU A 84 -9.79 -2.57 0.78
CA LEU A 84 -10.48 -2.94 2.00
C LEU A 84 -9.50 -3.59 2.98
N PRO A 85 -9.74 -3.50 4.30
CA PRO A 85 -8.95 -4.24 5.29
C PRO A 85 -8.99 -5.73 4.96
N SER A 86 -7.83 -6.37 4.84
CA SER A 86 -7.75 -7.83 4.76
C SER A 86 -7.47 -8.41 6.15
N ALA A 87 -8.27 -9.39 6.56
CA ALA A 87 -7.82 -10.33 7.59
C ALA A 87 -6.67 -11.15 6.98
N PHE A 88 -5.62 -11.41 7.76
CA PHE A 88 -4.51 -12.27 7.34
C PHE A 88 -5.05 -13.60 6.81
N ASP A 89 -4.92 -13.84 5.51
CA ASP A 89 -4.80 -15.19 4.97
C ASP A 89 -3.31 -15.33 4.62
N ASP A 90 -2.56 -16.02 5.49
CA ASP A 90 -1.21 -16.52 5.20
C ASP A 90 -1.19 -17.47 3.97
N ASP A 91 -2.35 -17.81 3.41
CA ASP A 91 -2.52 -18.53 2.15
C ASP A 91 -2.47 -17.57 0.93
N MET A 92 -1.27 -17.09 0.59
CA MET A 92 -0.92 -16.99 -0.83
C MET A 92 0.29 -17.90 -1.05
N PRO A 93 0.20 -18.87 -1.97
CA PRO A 93 1.19 -19.93 -2.09
C PRO A 93 2.57 -19.32 -2.23
N GLU A 94 3.51 -19.84 -1.43
CA GLU A 94 4.91 -19.80 -1.78
C GLU A 94 5.00 -20.02 -3.29
N ARG A 95 5.56 -19.03 -3.97
CA ARG A 95 6.22 -19.16 -5.26
C ARG A 95 6.03 -20.55 -5.89
N ALA A 96 5.24 -20.62 -6.97
CA ALA A 96 5.56 -21.58 -8.02
C ALA A 96 6.92 -21.17 -8.62
N ALA A 97 7.99 -21.48 -7.90
CA ALA A 97 9.37 -21.41 -8.32
C ALA A 97 9.94 -22.81 -8.08
N GLY A 98 9.91 -23.64 -9.12
CA GLY A 98 10.38 -25.02 -9.10
C GLY A 98 9.40 -25.94 -9.81
#